data_AF-G7HVP0-F1
#
_entry.id   AF-G7HVP0-F1
#
_cell.length_a   1.000
_cell.length_b   1.000
_cell.length_c   1.000
_cell.angle_alpha   90.00
_cell.angle_beta   90.00
_cell.angle_gamma   90.00
#
_symmetry.space_group_name_H-M   'P 1'
#
loop_
_entity.id
_entity.type
_entity.pdbx_description
1 polymer ?
#
loop_
_entity_poly.entity_id
_entity_poly.type
_entity_poly.pdbx_seq_one_letter_code
_entity_poly.pdbx_strand_id
1 'polypeptide(L)'
;MTGAEIVNLAMSGALGDKIYAGLFHPTAGPVNLYEARFASFKQRTLAKTENLVCPWPECNVPADRCQVHHIDAHKNSGQTNPSNLSTLCAYHNGVNDDGDVPGKNFTRPKRGRTVRHPGKVKLLTPGGRLVSNTHDLSTMGAMNLI
;
A
#
# COMPACT_ATOMS: atom_id res chain seq x y z
N MET A 1 -17.12 9.44 -14.37
CA MET A 1 -16.97 10.75 -13.71
C MET A 1 -15.66 11.36 -14.16
N THR A 2 -15.66 12.53 -14.79
CA THR A 2 -14.46 13.25 -15.23
C THR A 2 -13.87 14.07 -14.09
N GLY A 3 -12.61 14.52 -14.23
CA GLY A 3 -12.00 15.44 -13.26
C GLY A 3 -12.78 16.76 -13.12
N ALA A 4 -13.33 17.28 -14.22
CA ALA A 4 -14.16 18.48 -14.20
C ALA A 4 -15.48 18.27 -13.43
N GLU A 5 -16.10 17.09 -13.56
CA GLU A 5 -17.31 16.74 -12.80
C GLU A 5 -17.03 16.67 -11.29
N ILE A 6 -15.89 16.10 -10.87
CA ILE A 6 -15.49 16.08 -9.45
C ILE A 6 -15.32 17.50 -8.91
N VAL A 7 -14.65 18.39 -9.65
CA VAL A 7 -14.46 19.79 -9.25
C VAL A 7 -15.80 20.51 -9.15
N ASN A 8 -16.70 20.32 -10.12
CA ASN A 8 -18.03 20.93 -10.09
C ASN A 8 -18.85 20.44 -8.89
N LEU A 9 -18.81 19.14 -8.59
CA LEU A 9 -19.49 18.57 -7.43
C LEU A 9 -18.89 19.10 -6.12
N ALA A 10 -17.57 19.28 -6.04
CA ALA A 10 -16.90 19.91 -4.90
C ALA A 10 -17.36 21.37 -4.71
N MET A 11 -17.38 22.16 -5.78
CA MET A 11 -17.77 23.58 -5.73
C MET A 11 -19.25 23.78 -5.41
N SER A 12 -20.11 22.86 -5.84
CA SER A 12 -21.56 22.88 -5.52
C SER A 12 -21.88 22.45 -4.09
N GLY A 13 -20.91 21.97 -3.31
CA GLY A 13 -21.13 21.41 -1.98
C GLY A 13 -21.75 20.00 -1.99
N ALA A 14 -22.02 19.42 -3.16
CA ALA A 14 -22.62 18.09 -3.28
C ALA A 14 -21.75 16.94 -2.73
N LEU A 15 -20.44 17.16 -2.58
CA LEU A 15 -19.51 16.21 -1.96
C LEU A 15 -19.36 16.40 -0.44
N GLY A 16 -20.04 17.39 0.14
CA GLY A 16 -19.93 17.75 1.56
C GLY A 16 -18.65 18.51 1.93
N ASP A 17 -18.52 18.82 3.21
CA ASP A 17 -17.51 19.77 3.72
C ASP A 17 -16.08 19.20 3.79
N LYS A 18 -15.91 17.88 3.61
CA LYS A 18 -14.61 17.19 3.74
C LYS A 18 -14.35 16.32 2.52
N ILE A 19 -13.55 16.84 1.59
CA ILE A 19 -13.14 16.14 0.38
C ILE A 19 -11.69 15.70 0.52
N TYR A 20 -11.44 14.41 0.30
CA TYR A 20 -10.09 13.87 0.17
C TYR A 20 -9.86 13.42 -1.27
N ALA A 21 -8.77 13.89 -1.88
CA ALA A 21 -8.31 13.43 -3.18
C ALA A 21 -6.94 12.75 -3.03
N GLY A 22 -6.75 11.64 -3.73
CA GLY A 22 -5.48 10.92 -3.82
C GLY A 22 -5.01 10.85 -5.26
N LEU A 23 -3.72 11.11 -5.50
CA LEU A 23 -3.10 10.94 -6.80
C LEU A 23 -2.36 9.61 -6.82
N PHE A 24 -2.56 8.83 -7.89
CA PHE A 24 -1.95 7.51 -8.09
C PHE A 24 -1.23 7.49 -9.44
N HIS A 25 0.05 7.16 -9.41
CA HIS A 25 0.81 6.86 -10.61
C HIS A 25 0.60 5.39 -10.99
N PRO A 26 0.31 5.06 -12.27
CA PRO A 26 -0.05 3.70 -12.69
C PRO A 26 1.00 2.64 -12.36
N THR A 27 2.26 3.02 -12.20
CA THR A 27 3.35 2.11 -11.84
C THR A 27 3.98 2.35 -10.47
N ALA A 28 3.90 3.57 -9.95
CA ALA A 28 4.59 3.93 -8.69
C ALA A 28 3.66 3.85 -7.48
N GLY A 29 2.35 3.78 -7.70
CA GLY A 29 1.35 3.80 -6.63
C GLY A 29 1.03 5.24 -6.20
N PRO A 30 0.59 5.44 -4.94
CA PRO A 30 0.18 6.75 -4.47
C PRO A 30 1.33 7.79 -4.50
N VAL A 31 0.98 9.05 -4.74
CA VAL A 31 1.92 10.19 -4.88
C VAL A 31 1.66 11.21 -3.77
N ASN A 32 2.72 11.66 -3.07
CA ASN A 32 2.65 12.82 -2.17
C ASN A 32 4.04 13.44 -1.90
N LEU A 33 4.07 14.71 -1.49
CA LEU A 33 5.24 15.43 -0.98
C LEU A 33 5.28 15.39 0.56
N TYR A 34 6.50 15.28 1.12
CA TYR A 34 6.94 15.30 2.53
C TYR A 34 7.12 13.95 3.26
N GLU A 35 8.26 13.87 3.98
CA GLU A 35 8.76 12.72 4.76
C GLU A 35 8.47 12.89 6.26
N ALA A 36 8.25 11.77 6.95
CA ALA A 36 8.11 11.68 8.41
C ALA A 36 8.57 10.29 8.89
N ARG A 37 8.69 10.03 10.20
CA ARG A 37 8.96 8.67 10.70
C ARG A 37 7.72 7.76 10.66
N PHE A 38 6.55 8.33 10.97
CA PHE A 38 5.28 7.61 10.99
C PHE A 38 4.41 8.06 9.83
N ALA A 39 3.65 7.11 9.27
CA ALA A 39 2.68 7.42 8.24
C ALA A 39 1.64 8.41 8.78
N SER A 40 1.56 9.58 8.14
CA SER A 40 0.54 10.59 8.38
C SER A 40 -0.86 10.06 8.05
N PHE A 41 -1.90 10.77 8.49
CA PHE A 41 -3.28 10.44 8.14
C PHE A 41 -3.49 10.33 6.62
N LYS A 42 -2.87 11.23 5.84
CA LYS A 42 -2.92 11.21 4.37
C LYS A 42 -2.28 9.93 3.80
N GLN A 43 -1.07 9.59 4.26
CA GLN A 43 -0.36 8.39 3.81
C GLN A 43 -1.10 7.10 4.19
N ARG A 44 -1.71 7.06 5.39
CA ARG A 44 -2.56 5.94 5.82
C ARG A 44 -3.78 5.81 4.91
N THR A 45 -4.43 6.92 4.59
CA THR A 45 -5.60 6.94 3.70
C THR A 45 -5.22 6.43 2.31
N LEU A 46 -4.12 6.93 1.74
CA LEU A 46 -3.61 6.48 0.44
C LEU A 46 -3.26 4.99 0.41
N ALA A 47 -2.62 4.47 1.46
CA ALA A 47 -2.27 3.06 1.55
C ALA A 47 -3.54 2.16 1.63
N LYS A 48 -4.56 2.61 2.38
CA LYS A 48 -5.85 1.90 2.48
C LYS A 48 -6.64 1.92 1.17
N THR A 49 -6.68 3.06 0.47
CA THR A 49 -7.39 3.15 -0.81
C THR A 49 -6.66 2.40 -1.92
N GLU A 50 -5.34 2.23 -1.82
CA GLU A 50 -4.58 1.34 -2.69
C GLU A 50 -4.95 -0.14 -2.49
N ASN A 51 -5.00 -0.61 -1.24
CA ASN A 51 -5.26 -2.02 -0.90
C ASN A 51 -6.41 -2.11 0.10
N LEU A 52 -7.64 -2.38 -0.38
CA LEU A 52 -8.84 -2.43 0.47
C LEU A 52 -8.88 -3.62 1.44
N VAL A 53 -8.07 -4.63 1.17
CA VAL A 53 -7.78 -5.78 2.05
C VAL A 53 -6.29 -5.98 2.13
N CYS A 54 -5.81 -6.71 3.14
CA CYS A 54 -4.41 -7.12 3.24
C CYS A 54 -3.96 -7.76 1.90
N PRO A 55 -2.88 -7.28 1.25
CA PRO A 55 -2.45 -7.70 -0.09
C PRO A 55 -1.81 -9.10 -0.12
N TRP A 56 -1.62 -9.73 1.03
CA TRP A 56 -1.16 -11.12 1.10
C TRP A 56 -2.21 -12.08 0.52
N PRO A 57 -1.77 -13.16 -0.16
CA PRO A 57 -2.68 -14.14 -0.77
C PRO A 57 -3.70 -14.69 0.22
N GLU A 58 -4.95 -14.85 -0.23
CA GLU A 58 -6.07 -15.42 0.55
C GLU A 58 -6.46 -14.64 1.84
N CYS A 59 -5.89 -13.47 2.09
CA CYS A 59 -6.23 -12.69 3.28
C CYS A 59 -7.46 -11.82 3.04
N ASN A 60 -8.46 -11.91 3.91
CA ASN A 60 -9.69 -11.10 3.82
C ASN A 60 -9.77 -9.98 4.87
N VAL A 61 -8.69 -9.75 5.63
CA VAL A 61 -8.68 -8.70 6.65
C VAL A 61 -8.78 -7.33 5.95
N PRO A 62 -9.81 -6.52 6.27
CA PRO A 62 -10.00 -5.22 5.63
C PRO A 62 -8.90 -4.24 6.02
N ALA A 63 -8.60 -3.30 5.13
CA ALA A 63 -7.56 -2.28 5.32
C ALA A 63 -7.72 -1.47 6.61
N ASP A 64 -8.95 -1.29 7.09
CA ASP A 64 -9.24 -0.61 8.36
C ASP A 64 -8.75 -1.35 9.60
N ARG A 65 -8.53 -2.66 9.48
CA ARG A 65 -7.93 -3.52 10.52
C ARG A 65 -6.46 -3.82 10.23
N CYS A 66 -5.90 -3.24 9.18
CA CYS A 66 -4.49 -3.36 8.82
C CYS A 66 -3.65 -2.25 9.47
N GLN A 67 -2.36 -2.55 9.61
CA GLN A 67 -1.31 -1.63 9.97
C GLN A 67 -0.64 -1.13 8.71
N VAL A 68 -0.12 0.11 8.74
CA VAL A 68 0.75 0.58 7.65
C VAL A 68 2.12 -0.08 7.78
N HIS A 69 2.59 -0.61 6.66
CA HIS A 69 3.82 -1.37 6.53
C HIS A 69 4.78 -0.66 5.56
N HIS A 70 6.07 -0.63 5.91
CA HIS A 70 7.13 -0.17 5.01
C HIS A 70 7.65 -1.36 4.20
N ILE A 71 7.61 -1.28 2.87
CA ILE A 71 8.08 -2.33 1.96
C ILE A 71 9.60 -2.54 2.09
N ASP A 72 10.34 -1.44 2.11
CA ASP A 72 11.72 -1.36 2.57
C ASP A 72 11.70 -0.78 3.99
N ALA A 73 12.08 -1.61 4.95
CA ALA A 73 11.91 -1.29 6.36
C ALA A 73 12.66 -0.02 6.78
N HIS A 74 12.05 0.78 7.66
CA HIS A 74 12.67 1.99 8.19
C HIS A 74 14.01 1.71 8.93
N LYS A 75 14.16 0.53 9.56
CA LYS A 75 15.44 0.12 10.19
C LYS A 75 16.60 0.02 9.16
N ASN A 76 16.26 -0.18 7.90
CA ASN A 76 17.17 -0.28 6.76
C ASN A 76 17.19 1.04 5.94
N SER A 77 16.89 2.17 6.57
CA SER A 77 16.81 3.51 5.95
C SER A 77 15.68 3.67 4.92
N GLY A 78 14.67 2.80 4.95
CA GLY A 78 13.47 2.94 4.12
C GLY A 78 12.66 4.19 4.50
N GLN A 79 12.39 5.05 3.51
CA GLN A 79 11.68 6.31 3.71
C GLN A 79 10.19 6.09 3.96
N THR A 80 9.57 6.94 4.77
CA THR A 80 8.10 6.95 4.92
C THR A 80 7.49 7.82 3.83
N ASN A 81 7.51 7.32 2.62
CA ASN A 81 6.83 7.92 1.47
C ASN A 81 5.78 6.93 0.92
N PRO A 82 4.73 7.38 0.23
CA PRO A 82 3.65 6.48 -0.18
C PRO A 82 4.10 5.31 -1.07
N SER A 83 5.12 5.49 -1.91
CA SER A 83 5.65 4.43 -2.76
C SER A 83 6.29 3.28 -1.97
N ASN A 84 6.84 3.57 -0.78
CA ASN A 84 7.37 2.60 0.16
C ASN A 84 6.35 2.09 1.20
N LEU A 85 5.10 2.54 1.15
CA LEU A 85 4.07 2.13 2.10
C LEU A 85 3.05 1.19 1.47
N SER A 86 2.52 0.29 2.30
CA SER A 86 1.33 -0.51 2.04
C SER A 86 0.57 -0.77 3.34
N THR A 87 -0.45 -1.62 3.31
CA THR A 87 -1.23 -2.08 4.47
C THR A 87 -1.05 -3.58 4.64
N LEU A 88 -0.75 -4.06 5.85
CA LEU A 88 -0.75 -5.48 6.19
C LEU A 88 -1.58 -5.73 7.45
N CYS A 89 -2.27 -6.87 7.55
CA CYS A 89 -2.91 -7.25 8.82
C CYS A 89 -1.83 -7.51 9.89
N ALA A 90 -2.17 -7.44 11.17
CA ALA A 90 -1.20 -7.61 12.26
C ALA A 90 -0.37 -8.91 12.14
N TYR A 91 -1.01 -10.02 11.75
CA TYR A 91 -0.34 -11.29 11.52
C TYR A 91 0.67 -11.20 10.36
N HIS A 92 0.23 -10.80 9.16
CA HIS A 92 1.09 -10.73 7.99
C HIS A 92 2.18 -9.67 8.10
N ASN A 93 1.92 -8.57 8.80
CA ASN A 93 2.95 -7.59 9.11
C ASN A 93 4.04 -8.20 10.02
N GLY A 94 3.64 -8.95 11.05
CA GLY A 94 4.59 -9.59 11.97
C GLY A 94 5.39 -10.74 11.36
N VAL A 95 4.88 -11.38 10.31
CA VAL A 95 5.56 -12.51 9.64
C VAL A 95 6.22 -12.13 8.32
N ASN A 96 6.08 -10.88 7.89
CA ASN A 96 6.75 -10.35 6.70
C ASN A 96 8.26 -10.33 6.92
N ASP A 97 9.02 -10.75 5.91
CA ASP A 97 10.46 -10.56 5.96
C ASP A 97 10.83 -9.13 5.56
N ASP A 98 11.27 -8.37 6.55
CA ASP A 98 11.71 -6.98 6.38
C ASP A 98 13.15 -6.84 5.86
N GLY A 99 13.84 -7.99 5.66
CA GLY A 99 15.24 -8.06 5.33
C GLY A 99 16.13 -7.53 6.46
N ASP A 100 17.31 -8.13 6.59
CA ASP A 100 18.39 -7.52 7.34
C ASP A 100 19.30 -6.72 6.39
N VAL A 101 19.95 -5.71 6.96
CA VAL A 101 20.77 -4.67 6.31
C VAL A 101 21.67 -5.23 5.18
N PRO A 102 21.82 -4.52 4.04
CA PRO A 102 22.78 -4.92 3.00
C PRO A 102 24.18 -5.15 3.60
N GLY A 103 24.71 -6.37 3.43
CA GLY A 103 26.03 -6.76 3.95
C GLY A 103 26.04 -7.76 5.10
N LYS A 104 24.88 -8.12 5.68
CA LYS A 104 24.78 -9.27 6.59
C LYS A 104 23.58 -10.15 6.21
N ASN A 105 23.91 -11.30 5.62
CA ASN A 105 23.03 -12.44 5.39
C ASN A 105 21.73 -12.11 4.63
N PHE A 106 21.78 -12.24 3.31
CA PHE A 106 20.59 -12.43 2.48
C PHE A 106 19.94 -13.77 2.88
N THR A 107 19.22 -13.80 4.00
CA THR A 107 18.45 -14.96 4.38
C THR A 107 17.27 -15.04 3.43
N ARG A 108 17.04 -16.22 2.82
CA ARG A 108 15.83 -16.43 2.03
C ARG A 108 14.63 -16.11 2.94
N PRO A 109 13.69 -15.26 2.49
CA PRO A 109 12.57 -14.87 3.32
C PRO A 109 11.78 -16.12 3.69
N LYS A 110 11.71 -16.49 4.97
CA LYS A 110 11.09 -17.77 5.41
C LYS A 110 9.62 -17.88 5.03
N ARG A 111 8.93 -16.73 4.93
CA ARG A 111 7.50 -16.62 4.56
C ARG A 111 7.25 -15.68 3.39
N GLY A 112 8.31 -15.16 2.78
CA GLY A 112 8.24 -14.13 1.74
C GLY A 112 8.28 -12.70 2.30
N ARG A 113 8.38 -11.75 1.38
CA ARG A 113 8.31 -10.32 1.69
C ARG A 113 7.33 -9.61 0.79
N THR A 114 6.68 -8.60 1.33
CA THR A 114 5.80 -7.71 0.57
C THR A 114 6.65 -6.83 -0.35
N VAL A 115 6.28 -6.75 -1.62
CA VAL A 115 6.96 -5.94 -2.63
C VAL A 115 5.96 -5.19 -3.49
N ARG A 116 6.40 -4.08 -4.06
CA ARG A 116 5.66 -3.37 -5.12
C ARG A 116 6.14 -3.86 -6.48
N HIS A 117 5.22 -4.27 -7.35
CA HIS A 117 5.51 -4.78 -8.68
C HIS A 117 4.44 -4.31 -9.67
N PRO A 118 4.86 -3.61 -10.74
CA PRO A 118 4.34 -2.30 -11.16
C PRO A 118 2.97 -1.91 -10.60
N GLY A 119 2.96 -0.95 -9.68
CA GLY A 119 1.75 -0.37 -9.10
C GLY A 119 1.01 -1.25 -8.08
N LYS A 120 1.18 -2.57 -8.14
CA LYS A 120 0.48 -3.51 -7.25
C LYS A 120 1.38 -4.02 -6.13
N VAL A 121 0.82 -4.12 -4.94
CA VAL A 121 1.49 -4.76 -3.81
C VAL A 121 1.27 -6.26 -3.89
N LYS A 122 2.36 -7.03 -3.79
CA LYS A 122 2.37 -8.49 -3.94
C LYS A 122 3.25 -9.13 -2.89
N LEU A 123 3.02 -10.41 -2.62
CA LEU A 123 3.96 -11.24 -1.89
C LEU A 123 5.02 -11.76 -2.86
N LEU A 124 6.30 -11.48 -2.59
CA LEU A 124 7.42 -12.24 -3.13
C LEU A 124 7.65 -13.45 -2.24
N THR A 125 7.33 -14.65 -2.73
CA THR A 125 7.46 -15.89 -1.96
C THR A 125 8.94 -16.25 -1.71
N PRO A 126 9.23 -17.16 -0.76
CA PRO A 126 10.60 -17.68 -0.57
C PRO A 126 11.23 -18.26 -1.85
N GLY A 127 10.40 -18.81 -2.74
CA GLY A 127 10.80 -19.35 -4.04
C GLY A 127 10.93 -18.31 -5.16
N GLY A 128 10.79 -17.02 -4.87
CA GLY A 128 10.93 -15.93 -5.85
C GLY A 128 9.71 -15.68 -6.73
N ARG A 129 8.56 -16.30 -6.43
CA ARG A 129 7.31 -16.07 -7.18
C ARG A 129 6.57 -14.86 -6.63
N LEU A 130 6.00 -14.05 -7.51
CA LEU A 130 5.08 -12.98 -7.14
C LEU A 130 3.64 -13.51 -7.09
N VAL A 131 2.98 -13.33 -5.95
CA VAL A 131 1.61 -13.77 -5.72
C VAL A 131 0.76 -12.60 -5.23
N SER A 132 -0.41 -12.44 -5.84
CA SER A 132 -1.40 -11.43 -5.45
C SER A 132 -2.50 -12.07 -4.61
N ASN A 133 -3.17 -11.25 -3.81
CA ASN A 133 -4.46 -11.63 -3.24
C ASN A 133 -5.50 -11.82 -4.35
N THR A 134 -6.39 -12.78 -4.14
CA THR A 134 -7.45 -13.24 -5.04
C THR A 134 -8.84 -12.80 -4.57
N HIS A 135 -8.96 -12.27 -3.35
CA HIS A 135 -10.21 -11.76 -2.79
C HIS A 135 -10.78 -10.65 -3.67
N ASP A 136 -12.10 -10.61 -3.89
CA ASP A 136 -12.76 -9.65 -4.80
C ASP A 136 -12.40 -8.19 -4.49
N LEU A 137 -12.40 -7.82 -3.20
CA LEU A 137 -12.01 -6.47 -2.78
C LEU A 137 -10.55 -6.10 -3.09
N SER A 138 -9.66 -7.07 -3.32
CA SER A 138 -8.27 -6.81 -3.70
C SER A 138 -8.15 -6.23 -5.12
N THR A 139 -9.14 -6.48 -5.98
CA THR A 139 -9.21 -5.92 -7.34
C THR A 139 -10.01 -4.62 -7.42
N MET A 140 -10.48 -4.09 -6.29
CA MET A 140 -11.28 -2.86 -6.23
C MET A 140 -10.52 -1.65 -5.66
N GLY A 141 -9.25 -1.84 -5.29
CA GLY A 141 -8.38 -0.73 -4.87
C GLY A 141 -8.08 0.26 -6.00
N ALA A 142 -7.63 1.46 -5.64
CA ALA A 142 -7.43 2.60 -6.55
C ALA A 142 -6.57 2.28 -7.77
N MET A 143 -5.60 1.38 -7.62
CA MET A 143 -4.72 0.94 -8.71
C MET A 143 -5.41 0.06 -9.78
N ASN A 144 -6.66 -0.33 -9.58
CA ASN A 144 -7.47 -1.03 -10.60
C ASN A 144 -8.46 -0.10 -11.32
N LEU A 145 -8.45 1.19 -10.98
CA LEU A 145 -9.29 2.22 -11.62
C LEU A 145 -8.52 3.01 -12.69
N ILE A 146 -7.23 2.73 -12.88
CA ILE A 146 -6.30 3.47 -13.73
C ILE A 146 -5.55 2.56 -14.70
#